data_AF-A0A1T5ERY3-F1
#
_entry.id   AF-A0A1T5ERY3-F1
#
_cell.length_a   1.000
_cell.length_b   1.000
_cell.length_c   1.000
_cell.angle_alpha   90.00
_cell.angle_beta   90.00
_cell.angle_gamma   90.00
#
_symmetry.space_group_name_H-M   'P 1'
#
loop_
_entity.id
_entity.type
_entity.pdbx_description
1 polymer ?
#
loop_
_entity_poly.entity_id
_entity_poly.type
_entity_poly.pdbx_seq_one_letter_code
_entity_poly.pdbx_strand_id
1 'polypeptide(L)'
;MKRFLLLIAGVVMLGFVSSCKEEGPHKDDIVKFSAVINSSATVPKATSAGQGTGVFEYNKNTMELKYNINYQNVTPTSVNIHSANPSWEAGPLLFTYPATGNQVQGTQKLNTEQQTMLILGMLYVNIPTKENIYGEIRGQIIADKFEE
;
A
#
# COMPACT_ATOMS: atom_id res chain seq x y z
N MET A 1 9.14 64.69 -53.82
CA MET A 1 9.67 65.24 -52.56
C MET A 1 9.51 64.18 -51.49
N LYS A 2 10.59 63.94 -50.72
CA LYS A 2 10.71 63.16 -49.48
C LYS A 2 10.46 61.64 -49.54
N ARG A 3 11.60 60.94 -49.67
CA ARG A 3 11.89 59.59 -49.18
C ARG A 3 11.70 59.54 -47.65
N PHE A 4 11.22 58.41 -47.12
CA PHE A 4 11.70 57.88 -45.84
C PHE A 4 11.63 56.36 -45.87
N LEU A 5 12.79 55.74 -46.11
CA LEU A 5 13.11 54.41 -45.61
C LEU A 5 13.17 54.50 -44.09
N LEU A 6 12.55 53.55 -43.38
CA LEU A 6 12.96 53.19 -42.03
C LEU A 6 12.89 51.67 -41.88
N LEU A 7 14.09 51.07 -41.89
CA LEU A 7 14.42 49.75 -41.37
C LEU A 7 14.10 49.73 -39.87
N ILE A 8 13.36 48.74 -39.39
CA ILE A 8 13.42 48.32 -37.99
C ILE A 8 13.64 46.81 -37.94
N ALA A 9 14.67 46.49 -37.16
CA ALA A 9 15.30 45.21 -36.97
C ALA A 9 14.34 44.13 -36.46
N GLY A 10 14.65 42.89 -36.85
CA GLY A 10 13.91 41.71 -36.44
C GLY A 10 13.98 41.43 -34.94
N VAL A 11 12.94 40.76 -34.46
CA VAL A 11 12.94 40.03 -33.20
C VAL A 11 12.56 38.60 -33.54
N VAL A 12 13.57 37.75 -33.70
CA VAL A 12 13.38 36.30 -33.71
C VAL A 12 13.16 35.90 -32.26
N MET A 13 11.91 35.70 -31.86
CA MET A 13 11.59 35.04 -30.59
C MET A 13 11.89 33.54 -30.74
N LEU A 14 13.09 33.13 -30.33
CA LEU A 14 13.36 31.75 -29.96
C LEU A 14 12.62 31.44 -28.67
N GLY A 15 11.38 30.96 -28.81
CA GLY A 15 10.62 30.39 -27.69
C GLY A 15 11.31 29.11 -27.24
N PHE A 16 12.07 29.19 -26.15
CA PHE A 16 12.44 28.00 -25.38
C PHE A 16 11.16 27.47 -24.75
N VAL A 17 10.58 26.43 -25.33
CA VAL A 17 9.64 25.57 -24.61
C VAL A 17 10.43 24.90 -23.49
N SER A 18 10.45 25.55 -22.32
CA SER A 18 10.82 24.89 -21.09
C SER A 18 9.80 23.79 -20.89
N SER A 19 10.19 22.56 -21.24
CA SER A 19 9.47 21.36 -20.86
C SER A 19 9.45 21.34 -19.35
N CYS A 20 8.40 21.92 -18.76
CA CYS A 20 8.08 21.74 -17.36
C CYS A 20 7.83 20.24 -17.20
N LYS A 21 8.88 19.53 -16.77
CA LYS A 21 8.74 18.19 -16.24
C LYS A 21 7.86 18.35 -15.00
N GLU A 22 6.59 18.06 -15.15
CA GLU A 22 5.61 18.09 -14.09
C GLU A 22 5.96 16.94 -13.14
N GLU A 23 6.88 17.20 -12.20
CA GLU A 23 7.14 16.31 -11.09
C GLU A 23 5.96 16.47 -10.12
N GLY A 24 4.93 15.65 -10.31
CA GLY A 24 3.81 15.54 -9.37
C GLY A 24 4.30 15.23 -7.95
N PRO A 25 3.46 15.43 -6.92
CA PRO A 25 3.84 15.45 -5.51
C PRO A 25 4.41 14.13 -4.95
N HIS A 26 4.46 13.06 -5.75
CA HIS A 26 4.95 11.74 -5.33
C HIS A 26 6.31 11.42 -5.96
N LYS A 27 7.36 12.09 -5.48
CA LYS A 27 8.75 11.81 -5.86
C LYS A 27 9.22 10.39 -5.53
N ASP A 28 8.60 9.76 -4.54
CA ASP A 28 8.99 8.42 -4.12
C ASP A 28 8.26 7.35 -4.92
N ASP A 29 9.03 6.46 -5.54
CA ASP A 29 8.52 5.25 -6.21
C ASP A 29 7.94 4.23 -5.21
N ILE A 30 8.23 4.41 -3.93
CA ILE A 30 7.80 3.54 -2.84
C ILE A 30 6.71 4.23 -2.01
N VAL A 31 5.58 3.56 -1.83
CA VAL A 31 4.50 3.98 -0.92
C VAL A 31 4.50 3.06 0.29
N LYS A 32 4.44 3.64 1.49
CA LYS A 32 4.46 2.90 2.76
C LYS A 32 3.06 2.70 3.31
N PHE A 33 2.84 1.53 3.90
CA PHE A 33 1.60 1.15 4.55
C PHE A 33 1.90 0.45 5.87
N SER A 34 0.95 0.51 6.78
CA SER A 34 1.00 -0.20 8.05
C SER A 34 -0.32 -0.88 8.39
N ALA A 35 -0.24 -1.86 9.29
CA ALA A 35 -1.40 -2.53 9.87
C ALA A 35 -1.19 -2.72 11.36
N VAL A 36 -2.14 -2.28 12.18
CA VAL A 36 -2.24 -2.67 13.59
C VAL A 36 -3.13 -3.90 13.66
N ILE A 37 -2.60 -5.01 14.18
CA ILE A 37 -3.23 -6.33 14.12
C ILE A 37 -3.64 -6.74 15.54
N ASN A 38 -4.94 -6.98 15.76
CA ASN A 38 -5.48 -7.43 17.04
C ASN A 38 -6.85 -8.10 16.86
N SER A 39 -7.48 -8.55 17.94
CA SER A 39 -8.76 -9.27 17.89
C SER A 39 -9.98 -8.36 17.68
N SER A 40 -9.88 -7.05 17.89
CA SER A 40 -11.05 -6.15 17.91
C SER A 40 -11.79 -6.03 16.58
N ALA A 41 -11.05 -6.12 15.47
CA ALA A 41 -11.56 -5.99 14.11
C ALA A 41 -11.79 -7.34 13.40
N THR A 42 -11.75 -8.45 14.14
CA THR A 42 -12.00 -9.79 13.57
C THR A 42 -13.48 -10.00 13.26
N VAL A 43 -13.74 -10.78 12.20
CA VAL A 43 -15.09 -11.15 11.76
C VAL A 43 -15.09 -12.63 11.37
N PRO A 44 -15.73 -13.53 12.15
CA PRO A 44 -16.42 -13.30 13.42
C PRO A 44 -15.53 -12.73 14.52
N LYS A 45 -16.12 -12.08 15.53
CA LYS A 45 -15.37 -11.46 16.63
C LYS A 45 -14.72 -12.54 17.52
N ALA A 46 -13.40 -12.56 17.55
CA ALA A 46 -12.59 -13.33 18.47
C ALA A 46 -12.32 -12.56 19.79
N THR A 47 -11.99 -13.29 20.84
CA THR A 47 -11.43 -12.73 22.08
C THR A 47 -10.03 -13.29 22.26
N SER A 48 -9.01 -12.47 22.09
CA SER A 48 -7.61 -12.88 22.18
C SER A 48 -6.74 -11.73 22.67
N ALA A 49 -5.68 -12.07 23.41
CA ALA A 49 -4.57 -11.17 23.76
C ALA A 49 -3.48 -11.12 22.67
N GLY A 50 -3.69 -11.83 21.56
CA GLY A 50 -2.86 -11.76 20.37
C GLY A 50 -2.79 -10.33 19.84
N GLN A 51 -1.59 -9.95 19.41
CA GLN A 51 -1.33 -8.64 18.84
C GLN A 51 -0.22 -8.74 17.80
N GLY A 52 -0.19 -7.79 16.88
CA GLY A 52 0.83 -7.72 15.86
C GLY A 52 0.86 -6.38 15.13
N THR A 53 1.87 -6.24 14.28
CA THR A 53 2.08 -5.09 13.42
C THR A 53 2.55 -5.56 12.05
N GLY A 54 2.02 -4.97 10.99
CA GLY A 54 2.52 -5.12 9.64
C GLY A 54 3.12 -3.80 9.15
N VAL A 55 4.27 -3.87 8.50
CA VAL A 55 4.88 -2.77 7.74
C VAL A 55 5.05 -3.23 6.30
N PHE A 56 4.64 -2.38 5.36
CA PHE A 56 4.65 -2.70 3.94
C PHE A 56 5.22 -1.56 3.11
N GLU A 57 5.95 -1.91 2.06
CA GLU A 57 6.53 -0.98 1.09
C GLU A 57 6.12 -1.43 -0.32
N TYR A 58 5.31 -0.63 -1.00
CA TYR A 58 4.84 -0.91 -2.35
C TYR A 58 5.64 -0.11 -3.39
N ASN A 59 6.28 -0.79 -4.33
CA ASN A 59 6.97 -0.17 -5.45
C ASN A 59 6.03 0.00 -6.65
N LYS A 60 5.78 1.25 -7.07
CA LYS A 60 4.86 1.57 -8.18
C LYS A 60 5.36 1.08 -9.54
N ASN A 61 6.67 0.95 -9.72
CA ASN A 61 7.28 0.54 -10.99
C ASN A 61 7.34 -0.99 -11.11
N THR A 62 7.75 -1.67 -10.04
CA THR A 62 7.87 -3.13 -10.03
C THR A 62 6.61 -3.82 -9.54
N MET A 63 5.58 -3.12 -9.06
CA MET A 63 4.36 -3.68 -8.45
C MET A 63 4.64 -4.67 -7.30
N GLU A 64 5.80 -4.57 -6.67
CA GLU A 64 6.19 -5.42 -5.56
C GLU A 64 5.77 -4.80 -4.23
N LEU A 65 5.07 -5.59 -3.42
CA LEU A 65 4.76 -5.29 -2.03
C LEU A 65 5.73 -6.04 -1.14
N LYS A 66 6.73 -5.35 -0.61
CA LYS A 66 7.57 -5.90 0.46
C LYS A 66 6.80 -5.82 1.77
N TYR A 67 6.85 -6.87 2.57
CA TYR A 67 6.12 -6.96 3.84
C TYR A 67 7.02 -7.46 4.96
N ASN A 68 6.76 -6.95 6.18
CA ASN A 68 7.23 -7.50 7.43
C ASN A 68 6.09 -7.47 8.45
N ILE A 69 5.63 -8.65 8.86
CA ILE A 69 4.51 -8.83 9.78
C ILE A 69 5.04 -9.52 11.03
N ASN A 70 4.93 -8.85 12.17
CA ASN A 70 5.28 -9.37 13.49
C ASN A 70 4.02 -9.63 14.30
N TYR A 71 4.02 -10.68 15.10
CA TYR A 71 2.90 -11.01 15.98
C TYR A 71 3.38 -11.73 17.25
N GLN A 72 2.58 -11.67 18.31
CA GLN A 72 2.88 -12.29 19.60
C GLN A 72 1.59 -12.72 20.29
N ASN A 73 1.71 -13.58 21.31
CA ASN A 73 0.59 -14.12 22.08
C ASN A 73 -0.48 -14.83 21.23
N VAL A 74 -0.06 -15.42 20.11
CA VAL A 74 -0.91 -16.19 19.18
C VAL A 74 -0.10 -17.35 18.62
N THR A 75 -0.75 -18.46 18.29
CA THR A 75 -0.13 -19.65 17.66
C THR A 75 -0.78 -19.89 16.29
N PRO A 76 -0.31 -19.20 15.23
CA PRO A 76 -1.00 -19.20 13.96
C PRO A 76 -0.86 -20.51 13.20
N THR A 77 -1.88 -20.82 12.40
CA THR A 77 -1.78 -21.86 11.35
C THR A 77 -1.22 -21.28 10.06
N SER A 78 -1.44 -19.99 9.80
CA SER A 78 -0.89 -19.24 8.68
C SER A 78 -0.93 -17.73 8.95
N VAL A 79 -0.31 -16.96 8.05
CA VAL A 79 -0.52 -15.51 7.95
C VAL A 79 -1.10 -15.22 6.58
N ASN A 80 -2.29 -14.64 6.53
CA ASN A 80 -3.04 -14.47 5.29
C ASN A 80 -3.22 -12.98 4.99
N ILE A 81 -3.23 -12.63 3.70
CA ILE A 81 -3.75 -11.35 3.22
C ILE A 81 -5.06 -11.64 2.48
N HIS A 82 -6.10 -10.93 2.90
CA HIS A 82 -7.42 -10.95 2.28
C HIS A 82 -7.76 -9.56 1.74
N SER A 83 -8.84 -9.47 0.97
CA SER A 83 -9.47 -8.20 0.62
C SER A 83 -10.89 -8.13 1.20
N ALA A 84 -11.34 -6.93 1.55
CA ALA A 84 -12.72 -6.67 1.96
C ALA A 84 -13.19 -5.32 1.44
N ASN A 85 -14.42 -5.29 0.93
CA ASN A 85 -15.14 -4.08 0.56
C ASN A 85 -16.62 -4.25 0.94
N PRO A 86 -17.10 -3.58 2.02
CA PRO A 86 -16.39 -2.61 2.84
C PRO A 86 -15.30 -3.23 3.74
N SER A 87 -14.34 -2.41 4.21
CA SER A 87 -13.14 -2.88 4.92
C SER A 87 -13.40 -3.59 6.25
N TRP A 88 -14.58 -3.46 6.84
CA TRP A 88 -14.96 -4.14 8.09
C TRP A 88 -15.58 -5.53 7.87
N GLU A 89 -15.75 -5.99 6.63
CA GLU A 89 -16.29 -7.32 6.35
C GLU A 89 -15.19 -8.37 6.15
N ALA A 90 -15.56 -9.65 6.18
CA ALA A 90 -14.68 -10.72 5.72
C ALA A 90 -14.73 -10.79 4.19
N GLY A 91 -13.64 -11.19 3.55
CA GLY A 91 -13.62 -11.37 2.10
C GLY A 91 -12.56 -12.37 1.62
N PRO A 92 -12.33 -12.45 0.30
CA PRO A 92 -11.56 -13.52 -0.30
C PRO A 92 -10.08 -13.48 0.12
N LEU A 93 -9.51 -14.68 0.23
CA LEU A 93 -8.08 -14.90 0.45
C LEU A 93 -7.31 -14.56 -0.82
N LEU A 94 -6.27 -13.75 -0.70
CA LEU A 94 -5.37 -13.39 -1.81
C LEU A 94 -4.02 -14.09 -1.69
N PHE A 95 -3.42 -14.05 -0.50
CA PHE A 95 -2.08 -14.59 -0.26
C PHE A 95 -2.01 -15.32 1.07
N THR A 96 -1.26 -16.41 1.11
CA THR A 96 -1.00 -17.21 2.31
C THR A 96 0.49 -17.37 2.51
N TYR A 97 0.94 -17.08 3.72
CA TYR A 97 2.32 -17.24 4.13
C TYR A 97 2.44 -18.26 5.28
N PRO A 98 3.50 -19.08 5.29
CA PRO A 98 3.74 -20.00 6.40
C PRO A 98 4.06 -19.21 7.67
N ALA A 99 3.40 -19.59 8.77
CA ALA A 99 3.65 -19.01 10.09
C ALA A 99 4.86 -19.70 10.75
N THR A 100 6.07 -19.24 10.43
CA THR A 100 7.30 -19.72 11.06
C THR A 100 7.75 -18.75 12.15
N GLY A 101 7.65 -19.15 13.41
CA GLY A 101 7.99 -18.28 14.54
C GLY A 101 6.98 -17.15 14.73
N ASN A 102 7.47 -15.96 15.05
CA ASN A 102 6.68 -14.78 15.41
C ASN A 102 6.76 -13.63 14.37
N GLN A 103 7.37 -13.88 13.21
CA GLN A 103 7.56 -12.91 12.14
C GLN A 103 7.45 -13.58 10.76
N VAL A 104 6.77 -12.92 9.82
CA VAL A 104 6.72 -13.30 8.41
C VAL A 104 7.13 -12.10 7.56
N GLN A 105 8.14 -12.28 6.72
CA GLN A 105 8.66 -11.24 5.83
C GLN A 105 8.89 -11.77 4.42
N GLY A 106 8.83 -10.88 3.43
CA GLY A 106 9.05 -11.25 2.03
C GLY A 106 8.60 -10.16 1.06
N THR A 107 8.40 -10.57 -0.19
CA THR A 107 7.89 -9.73 -1.26
C THR A 107 6.76 -10.43 -1.99
N GLN A 108 5.69 -9.71 -2.29
CA GLN A 108 4.55 -10.18 -3.04
C GLN A 108 4.33 -9.29 -4.26
N LYS A 109 4.45 -9.86 -5.46
CA LYS A 109 4.05 -9.16 -6.69
C LYS A 109 2.53 -9.03 -6.71
N LEU A 110 2.03 -7.82 -6.89
CA LEU A 110 0.60 -7.54 -7.05
C LEU A 110 0.24 -7.43 -8.53
N ASN A 111 -0.99 -7.82 -8.87
CA ASN A 111 -1.62 -7.42 -10.12
C ASN A 111 -2.32 -6.06 -9.97
N THR A 112 -2.86 -5.51 -11.06
CA THR A 112 -3.50 -4.17 -11.07
C THR A 112 -4.73 -4.08 -10.16
N GLU A 113 -5.51 -5.16 -10.06
CA GLU A 113 -6.68 -5.21 -9.18
C GLU A 113 -6.26 -5.17 -7.71
N GLN A 114 -5.29 -6.00 -7.32
CA GLN A 114 -4.74 -6.07 -5.97
C GLN A 114 -4.04 -4.78 -5.56
N GLN A 115 -3.34 -4.12 -6.49
CA GLN A 115 -2.79 -2.78 -6.28
C GLN A 115 -3.92 -1.78 -5.97
N THR A 116 -5.01 -1.82 -6.74
CA THR A 116 -6.16 -0.92 -6.51
C THR A 116 -6.76 -1.18 -5.13
N MET A 117 -6.94 -2.45 -4.76
CA MET A 117 -7.40 -2.84 -3.41
C MET A 117 -6.45 -2.35 -2.31
N LEU A 118 -5.14 -2.42 -2.51
CA LEU A 118 -4.15 -1.90 -1.55
C LEU A 118 -4.29 -0.39 -1.37
N ILE A 119 -4.35 0.37 -2.47
CA ILE A 119 -4.45 1.83 -2.45
C ILE A 119 -5.77 2.30 -1.81
N LEU A 120 -6.86 1.57 -2.04
CA LEU A 120 -8.16 1.86 -1.45
C LEU A 120 -8.29 1.36 0.00
N GLY A 121 -7.23 0.79 0.58
CA GLY A 121 -7.24 0.28 1.96
C GLY A 121 -8.18 -0.91 2.15
N MET A 122 -8.38 -1.73 1.13
CA MET A 122 -9.25 -2.92 1.15
C MET A 122 -8.51 -4.19 1.60
N LEU A 123 -7.17 -4.20 1.55
CA LEU A 123 -6.38 -5.35 1.98
C LEU A 123 -6.21 -5.40 3.49
N TYR A 124 -6.27 -6.59 4.07
CA TYR A 124 -6.04 -6.81 5.50
C TYR A 124 -5.22 -8.06 5.77
N VAL A 125 -4.41 -8.00 6.83
CA VAL A 125 -3.75 -9.16 7.41
C VAL A 125 -4.76 -9.90 8.28
N ASN A 126 -4.83 -11.21 8.12
CA ASN A 126 -5.62 -12.12 8.94
C ASN A 126 -4.74 -13.27 9.43
N ILE A 127 -4.74 -13.52 10.73
CA ILE A 127 -3.90 -14.55 11.35
C ILE A 127 -4.82 -15.55 12.05
N PRO A 128 -5.20 -16.65 11.37
CA PRO A 128 -6.01 -17.70 11.96
C PRO A 128 -5.21 -18.61 12.90
N THR A 129 -5.91 -19.20 13.86
CA THR A 129 -5.40 -20.29 14.70
C THR A 129 -6.28 -21.52 14.55
N LYS A 130 -5.95 -22.61 15.24
CA LYS A 130 -6.80 -23.81 15.27
C LYS A 130 -8.19 -23.53 15.86
N GLU A 131 -8.25 -22.70 16.89
CA GLU A 131 -9.51 -22.37 17.57
C GLU A 131 -10.29 -21.26 16.84
N ASN A 132 -9.58 -20.31 16.22
CA ASN A 132 -10.16 -19.21 15.46
C ASN A 132 -9.80 -19.32 13.98
N ILE A 133 -10.42 -20.28 13.28
CA ILE A 133 -10.09 -20.61 11.88
C ILE A 133 -10.38 -19.48 10.88
N TYR A 134 -11.30 -18.58 11.22
CA TYR A 134 -11.63 -17.41 10.40
C TYR A 134 -10.70 -16.22 10.67
N GLY A 135 -9.84 -16.30 11.69
CA GLY A 135 -8.95 -15.22 12.11
C GLY A 135 -9.02 -15.00 13.63
N GLU A 136 -7.90 -15.18 14.34
CA GLU A 136 -7.81 -14.81 15.75
C GLU A 136 -7.50 -13.32 15.92
N ILE A 137 -6.65 -12.78 15.03
CA ILE A 137 -6.31 -11.37 14.97
C ILE A 137 -6.29 -10.88 13.51
N ARG A 138 -6.68 -9.63 13.33
CA ARG A 138 -6.82 -8.96 12.02
C ARG A 138 -6.33 -7.52 12.10
N GLY A 139 -5.77 -7.02 11.00
CA GLY A 139 -5.39 -5.62 10.84
C GLY A 139 -5.52 -5.14 9.40
N GLN A 140 -6.19 -4.02 9.17
CA GLN A 140 -6.31 -3.41 7.86
C GLN A 140 -4.97 -2.81 7.43
N ILE A 141 -4.60 -2.98 6.16
CA ILE A 141 -3.40 -2.38 5.57
C ILE A 141 -3.79 -1.01 5.04
N ILE A 142 -3.28 0.05 5.66
CA ILE A 142 -3.62 1.45 5.36
C ILE A 142 -2.35 2.21 5.01
N ALA A 143 -2.46 3.16 4.09
CA ALA A 143 -1.33 4.03 3.73
C ALA A 143 -0.88 4.83 4.96
N ASP A 144 0.42 4.92 5.16
CA ASP A 144 0.97 5.77 6.21
C ASP A 144 0.70 7.23 5.88
N LYS A 145 0.40 8.04 6.89
CA LYS A 145 0.26 9.48 6.70
C LYS A 145 1.63 10.04 6.31
N PHE A 146 1.73 10.69 5.16
CA PHE A 146 2.89 11.51 4.84
C PHE A 146 2.86 12.72 5.78
N GLU A 147 3.81 12.81 6.70
CA GLU A 147 4.08 14.06 7.40
C GLU A 147 4.74 15.00 6.39
N GLU A 148 4.02 16.05 5.99
CA GLU A 148 4.55 17.18 5.21
C GLU A 148 5.39 18.11 6.09
#